data_AF-A0A259JWU8-F1
#
_entry.id   AF-A0A259JWU8-F1
#
_cell.length_a   1.000
_cell.length_b   1.000
_cell.length_c   1.000
_cell.angle_alpha   90.00
_cell.angle_beta   90.00
_cell.angle_gamma   90.00
#
_symmetry.space_group_name_H-M   'P 1'
#
loop_
_entity.id
_entity.type
_entity.pdbx_description
1 polymer ?
#
loop_
_entity_poly.entity_id
_entity_poly.type
_entity_poly.pdbx_seq_one_letter_code
_entity_poly.pdbx_strand_id
1 'polypeptide(L)'
;RYNGSYPLAIAAYNAGPGRVNQWLRANGDPRTGSIDWVTWIERIGITETRTYVHRVIENAVVYEQLHPERAPYGKPRTAADFLR
;
A
#
# COMPACT_ATOMS: atom_id res chain seq x y z
N ARG A 1 7.07 -2.62 11.97
CA ARG A 1 7.27 -3.72 11.01
C ARG A 1 7.48 -3.23 9.57
N TYR A 2 6.70 -2.28 9.07
CA TYR A 2 6.83 -1.75 7.70
C TYR A 2 7.18 -0.25 7.61
N ASN A 3 7.63 0.37 8.72
CA ASN A 3 8.13 1.75 8.78
C ASN A 3 7.24 2.81 8.09
N GLY A 4 5.93 2.73 8.29
CA GLY A 4 4.99 3.68 7.69
C GLY A 4 4.57 3.34 6.26
N SER A 5 5.05 2.22 5.70
CA SER A 5 4.63 1.78 4.38
C SER A 5 3.25 1.14 4.41
N TYR A 6 2.26 1.90 3.92
CA TYR A 6 0.87 1.48 3.87
C TYR A 6 0.65 0.25 2.98
N PRO A 7 1.19 0.15 1.74
CA PRO A 7 0.88 -0.98 0.87
C PRO A 7 1.40 -2.29 1.46
N LEU A 8 2.58 -2.28 2.07
CA LEU A 8 3.14 -3.47 2.74
C LEU A 8 2.35 -3.86 3.99
N ALA A 9 1.93 -2.87 4.79
CA ALA A 9 1.13 -3.13 5.97
C ALA A 9 -0.25 -3.71 5.62
N ILE A 10 -0.92 -3.14 4.61
CA ILE A 10 -2.22 -3.59 4.12
C ILE A 10 -2.12 -5.01 3.53
N ALA A 11 -1.11 -5.26 2.68
CA ALA A 11 -0.85 -6.59 2.13
C ALA A 11 -0.58 -7.62 3.23
N ALA A 12 0.18 -7.25 4.26
CA ALA A 12 0.49 -8.13 5.39
C ALA A 12 -0.72 -8.41 6.28
N TYR A 13 -1.64 -7.45 6.41
CA TYR A 13 -2.90 -7.64 7.13
C TYR A 13 -3.77 -8.71 6.47
N ASN A 14 -3.87 -8.69 5.13
CA ASN A 14 -4.70 -9.65 4.39
C ASN A 14 -4.00 -11.00 4.15
N ALA A 15 -2.75 -11.02 3.70
CA ALA A 15 -2.05 -12.24 3.27
C ALA A 15 -1.09 -12.82 4.31
N GLY A 16 -0.85 -12.09 5.39
CA GLY A 16 0.16 -12.40 6.39
C GLY A 16 1.55 -11.88 5.98
N PRO A 17 2.37 -11.47 6.96
CA PRO A 17 3.64 -10.83 6.69
C PRO A 17 4.73 -11.76 6.14
N GLY A 18 4.58 -13.09 6.34
CA GLY A 18 5.46 -14.08 5.73
C GLY A 18 5.38 -14.07 4.20
N ARG A 19 4.17 -13.93 3.65
CA ARG A 19 3.96 -13.80 2.20
C ARG A 19 4.52 -12.50 1.65
N VAL A 20 4.28 -11.38 2.33
CA VAL A 20 4.87 -10.08 1.94
C VAL A 20 6.39 -10.16 1.87
N ASN A 21 7.04 -10.79 2.86
CA ASN A 21 8.49 -11.00 2.83
C ASN A 21 8.96 -11.88 1.68
N GLN A 22 8.17 -12.88 1.26
CA GLN A 22 8.48 -13.68 0.07
C GLN A 22 8.38 -12.84 -1.21
N TRP A 23 7.33 -12.02 -1.35
CA TRP A 23 7.15 -11.14 -2.50
C TRP A 23 8.20 -10.04 -2.58
N LEU A 24 8.61 -9.45 -1.45
CA LEU A 24 9.72 -8.49 -1.41
C LEU A 24 11.02 -9.11 -1.94
N ARG A 25 11.31 -10.37 -1.60
CA ARG A 25 12.49 -11.08 -2.12
C ARG A 25 12.36 -11.45 -3.61
N ALA A 26 11.17 -11.85 -4.06
CA ALA A 26 10.94 -12.32 -5.43
C ALA A 26 10.77 -11.18 -6.44
N ASN A 27 10.10 -10.09 -6.06
CA ASN A 27 9.70 -9.01 -6.95
C ASN A 27 10.59 -7.76 -6.83
N GLY A 28 11.42 -7.67 -5.78
CA GLY A 28 12.12 -6.46 -5.38
C GLY A 28 11.42 -5.72 -4.24
N ASP A 29 12.16 -4.85 -3.56
CA ASP A 29 11.65 -4.01 -2.47
C ASP A 29 11.36 -2.58 -2.99
N PRO A 30 10.09 -2.19 -3.13
CA PRO A 30 9.75 -0.87 -3.67
C PRO A 30 10.24 0.29 -2.79
N ARG A 31 10.51 0.04 -1.50
CA ARG A 31 11.08 1.05 -0.59
C ARG A 31 12.51 1.44 -0.94
N THR A 32 13.24 0.57 -1.63
CA THR A 32 14.61 0.86 -2.08
C THR A 32 14.64 1.40 -3.51
N GLY A 33 13.47 1.62 -4.13
CA GLY A 33 13.37 2.00 -5.54
C GLY A 33 13.75 0.91 -6.54
N SER A 34 13.92 -0.35 -6.11
CA SER A 34 14.26 -1.45 -7.02
C SER A 34 13.10 -1.81 -7.96
N ILE A 35 11.89 -1.37 -7.62
CA ILE A 35 10.65 -1.56 -8.37
C ILE A 35 9.67 -0.44 -7.99
N ASP A 36 8.87 0.02 -8.95
CA ASP A 36 7.77 0.96 -8.70
C ASP A 36 6.68 0.32 -7.82
N TRP A 37 6.01 1.13 -6.99
CA TRP A 37 5.00 0.66 -6.05
C TRP A 37 3.78 0.03 -6.73
N VAL A 38 3.26 0.66 -7.78
CA VAL A 38 2.09 0.13 -8.52
C VAL A 38 2.48 -1.20 -9.14
N THR A 39 3.66 -1.25 -9.77
CA THR A 39 4.18 -2.48 -10.36
C THR A 39 4.37 -3.59 -9.31
N TRP A 40 4.86 -3.26 -8.11
CA TRP A 40 5.02 -4.24 -7.03
C TRP A 40 3.67 -4.80 -6.56
N ILE A 41 2.65 -3.94 -6.40
CA ILE A 41 1.30 -4.36 -6.03
C ILE A 41 0.73 -5.29 -7.11
N GLU A 42 0.88 -4.95 -8.39
CA GLU A 42 0.43 -5.78 -9.51
C GLU A 42 1.10 -7.15 -9.59
N ARG A 43 2.31 -7.29 -9.05
CA ARG A 43 3.03 -8.57 -8.97
C ARG A 43 2.64 -9.42 -7.76
N ILE A 44 1.70 -8.98 -6.92
CA ILE A 44 1.13 -9.82 -5.86
C ILE A 44 0.35 -10.98 -6.51
N GLY A 45 0.83 -12.21 -6.27
CA GLY A 45 0.28 -13.42 -6.90
C GLY A 45 -1.11 -13.84 -6.40
N ILE A 46 -1.58 -13.29 -5.28
CA ILE A 46 -2.93 -13.53 -4.76
C ILE A 46 -3.84 -12.38 -5.22
N THR A 47 -4.74 -12.66 -6.17
CA THR A 47 -5.66 -11.66 -6.75
C THR A 47 -6.53 -10.97 -5.70
N GLU A 48 -6.99 -11.71 -4.68
CA GLU A 48 -7.76 -11.15 -3.58
C GLU A 48 -6.94 -10.10 -2.81
N THR A 49 -5.70 -10.44 -2.43
CA THR A 49 -4.80 -9.51 -1.72
C THR A 49 -4.48 -8.28 -2.56
N ARG A 50 -4.23 -8.46 -3.86
CA ARG A 50 -3.98 -7.35 -4.77
C ARG A 50 -5.16 -6.38 -4.82
N THR A 51 -6.36 -6.92 -5.06
CA THR A 51 -7.61 -6.14 -5.08
C THR A 51 -7.85 -5.44 -3.74
N TYR A 52 -7.59 -6.14 -2.63
CA TYR A 52 -7.73 -5.58 -1.29
C TYR A 52 -6.80 -4.38 -1.07
N VAL A 53 -5.53 -4.48 -1.48
CA VAL A 53 -4.56 -3.38 -1.38
C VAL A 53 -5.02 -2.16 -2.18
N HIS A 54 -5.46 -2.34 -3.44
CA HIS A 54 -6.01 -1.24 -4.25
C HIS A 54 -7.18 -0.55 -3.56
N ARG A 55 -8.20 -1.33 -3.17
CA ARG A 55 -9.43 -0.78 -2.56
C ARG A 55 -9.17 -0.02 -1.28
N VAL A 56 -8.25 -0.50 -0.42
CA VAL A 56 -7.96 0.19 0.85
C VAL A 56 -7.23 1.51 0.58
N ILE A 57 -6.28 1.55 -0.34
CA ILE A 57 -5.57 2.79 -0.68
C ILE A 57 -6.53 3.80 -1.34
N GLU A 58 -7.33 3.35 -2.30
CA GLU A 58 -8.35 4.19 -2.96
C GLU A 58 -9.35 4.76 -1.95
N ASN A 59 -9.91 3.92 -1.08
CA ASN A 59 -10.86 4.35 -0.06
C ASN A 59 -10.21 5.32 0.94
N ALA A 60 -8.95 5.11 1.32
CA ALA A 60 -8.25 6.02 2.23
C ALA A 60 -8.07 7.42 1.61
N VAL A 61 -7.71 7.49 0.32
CA VAL A 61 -7.63 8.76 -0.41
C VAL A 61 -9.01 9.41 -0.49
N VAL A 62 -10.03 8.69 -0.96
CA VAL A 62 -11.39 9.23 -1.10
C VAL A 62 -11.93 9.73 0.24
N TYR A 63 -11.73 8.99 1.32
CA TYR A 63 -12.18 9.38 2.65
C TYR A 63 -11.53 10.67 3.13
N GLU A 64 -10.21 10.83 2.95
CA GLU A 64 -9.52 12.07 3.32
C GLU A 64 -9.96 13.26 2.44
N GLN A 65 -10.26 13.03 1.16
CA GLN A 65 -10.77 14.09 0.26
C GLN A 65 -12.20 14.52 0.61
N LEU A 66 -13.05 13.59 1.08
CA LEU A 66 -14.41 13.90 1.54
C LEU A 66 -14.44 14.59 2.91
N HIS A 67 -13.43 14.34 3.74
CA HIS A 67 -13.32 14.86 5.10
C HIS A 67 -12.00 15.60 5.33
N PRO A 68 -11.75 16.72 4.61
CA PRO A 68 -10.50 17.46 4.74
C PRO A 68 -10.26 18.00 6.15
N GLU A 69 -11.33 18.25 6.91
CA GLU A 69 -11.28 18.68 8.31
C GLU A 69 -10.74 17.61 9.26
N ARG A 70 -10.75 16.34 8.85
CA ARG A 70 -10.24 15.19 9.61
C ARG A 70 -8.87 14.73 9.10
N ALA A 71 -8.30 15.41 8.12
CA ALA A 71 -7.04 15.00 7.54
C ALA A 71 -5.90 15.15 8.58
N PRO A 72 -5.09 14.10 8.82
CA PRO A 72 -4.11 14.06 9.91
C PRO A 72 -2.97 15.11 9.82
N TYR A 73 -2.88 15.84 8.71
CA TYR A 73 -1.88 16.90 8.49
C TYR A 73 -2.49 18.22 7.98
N GLY A 74 -3.79 18.43 8.20
CA GLY A 74 -4.51 19.62 7.72
C GLY A 74 -4.68 19.69 6.20
N LYS A 75 -4.22 18.67 5.47
CA LYS A 75 -4.47 18.48 4.05
C LYS A 75 -4.76 17.00 3.75
N PRO A 76 -5.75 16.70 2.90
CA PRO A 76 -5.97 15.36 2.38
C PRO A 76 -4.74 14.84 1.65
N ARG A 77 -4.41 13.57 1.85
CA ARG A 77 -3.35 12.89 1.11
C ARG A 77 -3.82 12.43 -0.28
N THR A 78 -2.85 12.31 -1.17
CA THR A 78 -3.00 11.75 -2.52
C THR A 78 -2.62 10.27 -2.52
N ALA A 79 -2.93 9.54 -3.60
CA ALA A 79 -2.50 8.15 -3.75
C ALA A 79 -0.98 8.00 -3.64
N ALA A 80 -0.20 8.94 -4.18
CA ALA A 80 1.26 8.92 -4.09
C ALA A 80 1.77 8.99 -2.64
N ASP A 81 1.10 9.75 -1.76
CA ASP A 81 1.46 9.83 -0.34
C ASP A 81 1.26 8.51 0.42
N PHE A 82 0.38 7.64 -0.08
CA PHE A 82 0.14 6.29 0.44
C PHE A 82 1.08 5.25 -0.19
N LEU A 83 1.63 5.48 -1.39
CA LEU A 83 2.55 4.59 -2.09
C LEU A 83 4.01 4.89 -1.70
N ARG A 84 4.36 4.62 -0.44
CA ARG A 84 5.71 4.81 0.10
C ARG A 84 6.09 3.75 1.14
#